data_AF-A0A8E1VZA4-F1
#
_entry.id   AF-A0A8E1VZA4-F1
#
_cell.length_a   1.000
_cell.length_b   1.000
_cell.length_c   1.000
_cell.angle_alpha   90.00
_cell.angle_beta   90.00
_cell.angle_gamma   90.00
#
_symmetry.space_group_name_H-M   'P 1'
#
loop_
_entity.id
_entity.type
_entity.pdbx_description
1 polymer ?
#
loop_
_entity_poly.entity_id
_entity_poly.type
_entity_poly.pdbx_seq_one_letter_code
_entity_poly.pdbx_strand_id
1 'polypeptide(L)' 'MVGDVVAQRLRELPGGQPRVLLTVEEAADRLAIGRSVVYALLRSRQLESVTIGRTRRVPAAAVDEFVARLRKEQNEPPQ' A
#
# COMPACT_ATOMS: atom_id res chain seq x y z
N MET A 1 10.65 -5.01 -25.04
CA MET A 1 10.58 -3.73 -24.31
C MET A 1 9.16 -3.18 -24.38
N VAL A 2 8.30 -3.52 -23.42
CA VAL A 2 7.09 -2.73 -23.12
C VAL A 2 6.85 -2.78 -21.60
N GLY A 3 7.91 -2.51 -20.85
CA GLY A 3 7.84 -2.06 -19.46
C GLY A 3 8.28 -0.60 -19.48
N ASP A 4 7.69 0.24 -18.62
CA ASP A 4 8.07 1.65 -18.41
C ASP A 4 7.50 2.72 -19.35
N VAL A 5 6.16 2.75 -19.47
CA VAL A 5 5.45 4.02 -19.77
C VAL A 5 4.37 4.37 -18.72
N VAL A 6 3.94 3.41 -17.89
CA VAL A 6 2.87 3.65 -16.89
C VAL A 6 3.39 4.35 -15.63
N ALA A 7 4.67 4.20 -15.28
CA ALA A 7 5.28 4.82 -14.09
C ALA A 7 5.52 6.33 -14.23
N GLN A 8 5.45 6.88 -15.45
CA GLN A 8 5.79 8.29 -15.73
C GLN A 8 4.60 9.25 -15.65
N ARG A 9 3.49 8.85 -15.01
CA ARG A 9 2.36 9.75 -14.74
C ARG A 9 2.19 9.99 -13.24
N LEU A 10 3.27 10.46 -12.62
CA LEU A 10 3.22 11.45 -11.55
C LEU A 10 2.49 12.70 -12.07
N ARG A 11 1.17 12.59 -12.24
CA ARG A 11 0.26 13.73 -12.27
C ARG A 11 -0.53 13.64 -10.98
N GLU A 12 0.08 14.13 -9.92
CA GLU A 12 -0.68 14.83 -8.90
C GLU A 12 -1.42 15.97 -9.62
N LEU A 13 -2.64 15.67 -10.04
CA LEU A 13 -3.62 16.71 -10.30
C LEU A 13 -4.11 17.15 -8.91
N PRO A 14 -3.87 18.40 -8.47
CA PRO A 14 -4.50 18.90 -7.25
C PRO A 14 -6.01 18.87 -7.48
N GLY A 15 -6.71 17.96 -6.79
CA GLY A 15 -8.17 17.80 -6.88
C GLY A 15 -8.70 16.37 -7.08
N GLY A 16 -7.84 15.35 -7.22
CA GLY A 16 -8.30 13.95 -7.23
C GLY A 16 -8.69 13.51 -5.82
N GLN A 17 -9.96 13.17 -5.60
CA GLN A 17 -10.40 12.63 -4.31
C GLN A 17 -9.57 11.39 -3.94
N PRO A 18 -9.13 11.25 -2.68
CA PRO A 18 -8.33 10.11 -2.25
C PRO A 18 -9.10 8.81 -2.51
N ARG A 19 -8.46 7.87 -3.20
CA ARG A 19 -9.05 6.56 -3.47
C ARG A 19 -9.19 5.79 -2.16
N VAL A 20 -10.38 5.27 -1.89
CA VAL A 20 -10.66 4.46 -0.70
C VAL A 20 -9.96 3.10 -0.76
N LEU A 21 -9.84 2.54 -1.97
CA LEU A 21 -9.23 1.25 -2.22
C LEU A 21 -8.09 1.38 -3.24
N LEU A 22 -6.98 0.75 -2.93
CA LEU A 22 -5.76 0.69 -3.71
C LEU A 22 -5.58 -0.70 -4.32
N THR A 23 -4.95 -0.80 -5.49
CA THR A 23 -4.30 -2.05 -5.93
C THR A 23 -3.10 -2.37 -5.04
N VAL A 24 -2.55 -3.58 -5.20
CA VAL A 24 -1.29 -3.95 -4.55
C VAL A 24 -0.15 -3.06 -5.03
N GLU A 25 -0.14 -2.72 -6.33
CA GLU A 25 0.83 -1.80 -6.93
C GLU A 25 0.72 -0.39 -6.35
N GLU A 26 -0.49 0.17 -6.29
CA GLU A 26 -0.71 1.51 -5.72
C GLU A 26 -0.33 1.56 -4.22
N ALA A 27 -0.57 0.49 -3.46
CA ALA A 27 -0.12 0.39 -2.08
C ALA A 27 1.41 0.30 -1.97
N ALA A 28 2.07 -0.42 -2.88
CA ALA A 28 3.53 -0.50 -2.95
C ALA A 28 4.16 0.87 -3.24
N ASP A 29 3.58 1.60 -4.20
CA ASP A 29 4.00 2.95 -4.57
C ASP A 29 3.80 3.91 -3.38
N ARG A 30 2.65 3.87 -2.70
CA ARG A 30 2.35 4.72 -1.55
C ARG A 30 3.25 4.45 -0.34
N LEU A 31 3.67 3.20 -0.15
CA LEU A 31 4.61 2.80 0.91
C LEU A 31 6.08 2.95 0.49
N ALA A 32 6.37 3.30 -0.76
CA ALA A 32 7.70 3.33 -1.34
C ALA A 32 8.50 2.02 -1.14
N ILE A 33 7.84 0.86 -1.26
CA ILE A 33 8.45 -0.47 -1.13
C ILE A 33 8.14 -1.36 -2.34
N GLY A 34 8.96 -2.40 -2.56
CA GLY A 34 8.73 -3.33 -3.66
C GLY A 34 7.45 -4.14 -3.51
N ARG A 35 6.77 -4.42 -4.64
CA ARG A 35 5.52 -5.24 -4.69
C ARG A 35 5.65 -6.57 -3.95
N SER A 36 6.80 -7.23 -4.04
CA SER A 36 7.07 -8.50 -3.35
C SER A 36 6.96 -8.37 -1.82
N VAL A 37 7.38 -7.24 -1.26
CA VAL A 37 7.27 -6.94 0.17
C VAL A 37 5.80 -6.75 0.54
N VAL A 38 5.04 -5.97 -0.27
CA VAL A 38 3.59 -5.83 -0.06
C VAL A 38 2.90 -7.19 -0.10
N TYR A 39 3.19 -8.02 -1.10
CA TYR A 39 2.64 -9.39 -1.14
C TYR A 39 2.98 -10.21 0.10
N ALA A 40 4.19 -10.08 0.65
CA ALA A 40 4.58 -10.73 1.89
C ALA A 40 3.74 -10.22 3.08
N LEU A 41 3.56 -8.89 3.20
CA LEU A 41 2.73 -8.25 4.24
C LEU A 41 1.26 -8.67 4.15
N LEU A 42 0.72 -8.80 2.93
CA LEU A 42 -0.64 -9.28 2.70
C LEU A 42 -0.79 -10.76 3.06
N ARG A 43 0.20 -11.59 2.72
CA ARG A 43 0.23 -13.01 3.08
C ARG A 43 0.35 -13.22 4.59
N SER A 44 1.18 -12.43 5.26
CA SER A 44 1.33 -12.46 6.72
C SER A 44 0.21 -11.74 7.47
N ARG A 45 -0.75 -11.14 6.76
CA ARG A 45 -1.82 -10.29 7.29
C ARG A 45 -1.34 -9.12 8.15
N GLN A 46 -0.08 -8.69 7.97
CA GLN A 46 0.42 -7.48 8.59
C GLN A 46 -0.16 -6.22 7.94
N LEU A 47 -0.48 -6.29 6.64
CA LEU A 47 -1.23 -5.25 5.92
C LEU A 47 -2.62 -5.78 5.61
N GLU A 48 -3.66 -5.04 6.04
CA GLU A 48 -5.04 -5.43 5.79
C GLU A 48 -5.37 -5.32 4.30
N SER A 49 -6.22 -6.23 3.82
CA SER A 49 -6.75 -6.17 2.48
C SER A 49 -8.11 -6.84 2.39
N VAL A 50 -8.91 -6.35 1.45
CA VAL A 50 -10.24 -6.85 1.15
C VAL A 50 -10.25 -7.51 -0.22
N THR A 51 -11.01 -8.58 -0.36
CA THR A 51 -11.20 -9.24 -1.67
C THR A 51 -12.55 -8.80 -2.23
N ILE A 52 -12.55 -8.25 -3.43
CA ILE A 52 -13.76 -7.90 -4.19
C ILE A 52 -13.81 -8.83 -5.40
N GLY A 53 -14.69 -9.83 -5.34
CA GLY A 53 -14.76 -10.89 -6.34
C GLY A 53 -13.44 -11.68 -6.42
N ARG A 54 -12.73 -11.57 -7.54
CA ARG A 54 -11.44 -12.25 -7.78
C ARG A 54 -10.22 -11.36 -7.52
N THR A 55 -10.42 -10.10 -7.13
CA THR A 55 -9.34 -9.12 -7.02
C THR A 55 -9.14 -8.71 -5.56
N ARG A 56 -7.88 -8.72 -5.10
CA ARG A 56 -7.50 -8.17 -3.80
C ARG A 56 -7.26 -6.66 -3.91
N ARG A 57 -7.77 -5.92 -2.93
CA ARG A 57 -7.63 -4.47 -2.77
C ARG A 57 -7.12 -4.15 -1.37
N VAL A 58 -6.34 -3.09 -1.26
CA VAL A 58 -5.82 -2.58 0.00
C VAL A 58 -6.58 -1.31 0.35
N PRO A 59 -7.30 -1.23 1.47
CA PRO A 59 -7.89 0.02 1.92
C PRO A 59 -6.80 1.08 2.14
N ALA A 60 -7.03 2.32 1.71
CA ALA A 60 -6.07 3.39 1.94
C ALA A 60 -5.81 3.61 3.45
N ALA A 61 -6.85 3.50 4.27
CA ALA A 61 -6.73 3.58 5.73
C ALA A 61 -5.81 2.48 6.31
N ALA A 62 -5.85 1.27 5.75
CA ALA A 62 -4.99 0.17 6.20
C ALA A 62 -3.49 0.46 5.98
N VAL A 63 -3.15 1.23 4.95
CA VAL A 63 -1.78 1.69 4.72
C VAL A 63 -1.35 2.67 5.82
N ASP A 64 -2.21 3.63 6.14
CA ASP A 64 -1.93 4.63 7.17
C ASP A 64 -1.84 3.98 8.57
N GLU A 65 -2.73 3.03 8.89
CA GLU A 65 -2.70 2.24 10.12
C GLU A 65 -1.46 1.35 10.23
N PHE A 66 -1.04 0.74 9.13
CA PHE A 66 0.20 -0.06 9.10
C PHE A 66 1.41 0.79 9.49
N VAL A 67 1.54 2.00 8.93
CA VAL A 67 2.63 2.93 9.27
C VAL A 67 2.52 3.38 10.73
N ALA A 68 1.32 3.68 11.21
CA ALA A 68 1.10 4.04 12.61
C ALA A 68 1.54 2.92 13.57
N ARG A 69 1.22 1.67 13.26
CA ARG A 69 1.65 0.49 14.03
C ARG A 69 3.17 0.34 14.03
N LEU A 70 3.82 0.44 12.87
CA LEU A 70 5.29 0.38 12.78
C LEU A 70 5.98 1.45 13.63
N ARG A 71 5.46 2.68 13.61
CA ARG A 71 5.99 3.78 14.44
C ARG A 71 5.86 3.48 15.93
N LYS A 72 4.75 2.86 16.35
CA LYS A 72 4.55 2.46 17.74
C LYS A 72 5.53 1.36 18.14
N GLU A 73 5.66 0.31 17.34
CA GLU A 73 6.58 -0.81 17.58
C GLU A 73 8.04 -0.35 17.68
N GLN A 74 8.45 0.66 16.88
CA GLN A 74 9.81 1.21 16.93
C GLN A 74 10.07 2.15 18.11
N ASN A 75 9.01 2.75 18.67
CA ASN A 75 9.12 3.70 19.78
C ASN A 75 8.85 3.04 21.15
N GLU A 76 8.47 1.77 21.18
CA GLU A 76 8.35 0.98 22.39
C GLU A 76 9.69 0.25 22.64
N PRO A 77 10.40 0.52 23.76
CA PRO A 77 11.63 -0.18 24.05
C PRO A 77 11.35 -1.68 24.19
N PRO A 78 12.22 -2.57 23.68
CA PRO A 78 12.10 -3.99 23.93
C PRO A 78 12.13 -4.21 25.45
N GLN A 79 11.08 -4.84 25.98
CA GLN A 79 10.97 -5.27 27.38
C GLN A 79 11.97 -6.38 27.68
#